data_AF-A0A2R3JYL2-F1
#
_entry.id   AF-A0A2R3JYL2-F1
#
_cell.length_a   1.000
_cell.length_b   1.000
_cell.length_c   1.000
_cell.angle_alpha   90.00
_cell.angle_beta   90.00
_cell.angle_gamma   90.00
#
_symmetry.space_group_name_H-M   'P 1'
#
loop_
_entity.id
_entity.type
_entity.pdbx_description
1 polymer ?
#
loop_
_entity_poly.entity_id
_entity_poly.type
_entity_poly.pdbx_seq_one_letter_code
_entity_poly.pdbx_strand_id
1 'polypeptide(L)'
;MIIIALMVLALISLAVFHVWQESRLLWKSNYMVTVAISNILFLVLAFIMWIPARNNILLSALLAILILLGLMSGVSGVAKDGFMISGLLPTLIDFKDIQQISMMNKQIAPDKTVLVITGQSKRNKRFSFIFKSNSVEVQNFVNKHIADHASVQSHE
;
A
#
# COMPACT_ATOMS: atom_id res chain seq x y z
N MET A 1 23.13 -11.87 -19.87
CA MET A 1 23.34 -12.12 -18.43
C MET A 1 23.54 -10.84 -17.62
N ILE A 2 24.45 -9.93 -18.01
CA ILE A 2 24.71 -8.67 -17.28
C ILE A 2 23.44 -7.84 -17.06
N ILE A 3 22.59 -7.71 -18.09
CA ILE A 3 21.31 -6.99 -17.98
C ILE A 3 20.40 -7.59 -16.90
N ILE A 4 20.28 -8.92 -16.86
CA ILE A 4 19.44 -9.61 -15.86
C ILE A 4 20.00 -9.39 -14.44
N ALA A 5 21.32 -9.43 -14.29
CA ALA A 5 21.98 -9.15 -13.01
C ALA A 5 21.69 -7.71 -12.53
N LEU A 6 21.76 -6.72 -13.43
CA LEU A 6 21.40 -5.33 -13.12
C LEU A 6 19.92 -5.19 -12.74
N MET A 7 19.01 -5.89 -13.44
CA MET A 7 17.59 -5.90 -13.09
C MET A 7 17.35 -6.48 -11.70
N VAL A 8 18.00 -7.60 -11.37
CA VAL A 8 17.91 -8.23 -10.04
C VAL A 8 18.36 -7.24 -8.95
N LEU A 9 19.50 -6.57 -9.13
CA LEU A 9 19.98 -5.57 -8.18
C LEU A 9 19.03 -4.38 -8.03
N ALA A 10 18.45 -3.90 -9.13
CA ALA A 10 17.47 -2.82 -9.09
C ALA A 10 16.19 -3.23 -8.34
N LEU A 11 15.71 -4.46 -8.54
CA LEU A 11 14.53 -4.97 -7.84
C LEU A 11 14.80 -5.25 -6.36
N ILE A 12 15.99 -5.70 -5.99
CA ILE A 12 16.40 -5.80 -4.57
C ILE A 12 16.38 -4.42 -3.92
N SER A 13 16.95 -3.41 -4.59
CA SER A 13 16.94 -2.03 -4.11
C SER A 13 15.52 -1.51 -3.92
N LEU A 14 14.62 -1.82 -4.86
CA LEU A 14 13.20 -1.49 -4.74
C LEU A 14 12.55 -2.22 -3.56
N ALA A 15 12.87 -3.49 -3.31
CA ALA A 15 12.33 -4.25 -2.18
C ALA A 15 12.78 -3.64 -0.84
N VAL A 16 14.05 -3.25 -0.73
CA VAL A 16 14.57 -2.52 0.45
C VAL A 16 13.83 -1.20 0.63
N PHE A 17 13.56 -0.47 -0.46
CA PHE A 17 12.77 0.76 -0.41
C PHE A 17 11.33 0.53 0.09
N HIS A 18 10.69 -0.57 -0.32
CA HIS A 18 9.38 -0.97 0.20
C HIS A 18 9.41 -1.25 1.70
N VAL A 19 10.39 -2.03 2.18
CA VAL A 19 10.57 -2.30 3.62
C VAL A 19 10.75 -1.00 4.39
N TRP A 20 11.58 -0.09 3.87
CA TRP A 20 11.82 1.20 4.49
C TRP A 20 10.55 2.04 4.58
N GLN A 21 9.74 2.12 3.53
CA GLN A 21 8.47 2.84 3.58
C GLN A 21 7.46 2.17 4.51
N GLU A 22 7.35 0.84 4.49
CA GLU A 22 6.48 0.09 5.38
C GLU A 22 6.85 0.29 6.86
N SER A 23 8.14 0.45 7.17
CA SER A 23 8.61 0.73 8.54
C SER A 23 8.18 2.11 9.07
N ARG A 24 7.81 3.06 8.19
CA ARG A 24 7.32 4.39 8.56
C ARG A 24 5.82 4.40 8.87
N LEU A 25 5.11 3.32 8.59
CA LEU A 25 3.68 3.19 8.88
C LEU A 25 3.45 3.05 10.38
N LEU A 26 2.63 3.95 10.93
CA LEU A 26 2.12 3.85 12.28
C LEU A 26 0.94 2.88 12.34
N TRP A 27 0.04 2.95 11.35
CA TRP A 27 -1.12 2.08 11.23
C TRP A 27 -1.23 1.54 9.81
N LYS A 28 -1.20 0.21 9.67
CA LYS A 28 -1.40 -0.46 8.39
C LYS A 28 -2.90 -0.60 8.10
N SER A 29 -3.33 -0.19 6.91
CA SER A 29 -4.68 -0.50 6.44
C SER A 29 -4.77 -1.95 6.01
N ASN A 30 -6.00 -2.43 5.83
CA ASN A 30 -6.26 -3.70 5.20
C ASN A 30 -5.61 -3.74 3.82
N TYR A 31 -5.03 -4.89 3.53
CA TYR A 31 -4.45 -5.18 2.24
C TYR A 31 -5.47 -4.94 1.13
N MET A 32 -5.11 -4.19 0.09
CA MET A 32 -6.01 -3.94 -1.02
C MET A 32 -6.34 -5.26 -1.73
N VAL A 33 -7.60 -5.68 -1.66
CA VAL A 33 -8.08 -6.95 -2.26
C VAL A 33 -7.80 -6.99 -3.76
N THR A 34 -7.90 -5.85 -4.46
CA THR A 34 -7.53 -5.72 -5.88
C THR A 34 -6.07 -6.09 -6.14
N VAL A 35 -5.16 -5.68 -5.26
CA VAL A 35 -3.74 -6.03 -5.35
C VAL A 35 -3.54 -7.51 -5.02
N ALA A 36 -4.31 -8.08 -4.08
CA ALA A 36 -4.23 -9.50 -3.76
C ALA A 36 -4.63 -10.37 -4.97
N ILE A 37 -5.71 -10.03 -5.66
CA ILE A 37 -6.17 -10.73 -6.86
C ILE A 37 -5.12 -10.62 -7.98
N SER A 38 -4.58 -9.42 -8.21
CA SER A 38 -3.53 -9.19 -9.21
C SER A 38 -2.27 -9.99 -8.89
N ASN A 39 -1.88 -10.10 -7.61
CA ASN A 39 -0.74 -10.88 -7.18
C ASN A 39 -0.94 -12.38 -7.38
N ILE A 40 -2.14 -12.90 -7.14
CA ILE A 40 -2.44 -14.32 -7.41
C ILE A 40 -2.25 -14.64 -8.90
N LEU A 41 -2.80 -13.79 -9.78
CA LEU A 41 -2.62 -13.94 -11.23
C LEU A 41 -1.13 -13.88 -11.62
N PHE A 42 -0.39 -12.93 -11.04
CA PHE A 42 1.04 -12.80 -11.25
C PHE A 42 1.81 -14.03 -10.77
N LEU A 43 1.42 -14.62 -9.64
CA LEU A 43 2.05 -15.83 -9.08
C LEU A 43 1.86 -17.04 -10.00
N VAL A 44 0.66 -17.18 -10.60
CA VAL A 44 0.39 -18.22 -11.60
C VAL A 44 1.27 -18.02 -12.85
N LEU A 45 1.36 -16.79 -13.35
CA LEU A 45 2.23 -16.46 -14.49
C LEU A 45 3.71 -16.70 -14.18
N ALA A 46 4.16 -16.31 -12.99
CA ALA A 46 5.53 -16.52 -12.53
C ALA A 46 5.85 -18.02 -12.41
N PHE A 47 4.89 -18.84 -11.96
CA PHE A 47 5.04 -20.29 -11.90
C PHE A 47 5.18 -20.92 -13.29
N ILE A 48 4.35 -20.50 -14.26
CA ILE A 48 4.46 -20.96 -15.66
C ILE A 48 5.83 -20.57 -16.24
N MET A 49 6.28 -19.33 -15.98
CA MET A 49 7.59 -18.84 -16.43
C MET A 49 8.77 -19.48 -15.69
N TRP A 50 8.55 -20.08 -14.51
CA TRP A 50 9.60 -20.75 -13.76
C TRP A 50 10.04 -22.08 -14.40
N ILE A 51 9.13 -22.77 -15.11
CA ILE A 51 9.41 -24.05 -15.78
C ILE A 51 10.62 -23.95 -16.74
N PRO A 52 10.67 -23.01 -17.69
CA PRO A 52 11.86 -22.82 -18.54
C PRO A 52 13.03 -22.17 -17.80
N ALA A 53 12.78 -21.48 -16.67
CA ALA A 53 13.79 -20.76 -15.91
C ALA A 53 14.54 -21.60 -14.87
N ARG A 54 14.08 -22.83 -14.59
CA ARG A 54 14.55 -23.69 -13.50
C ARG A 54 16.07 -23.85 -13.42
N ASN A 55 16.74 -23.92 -14.58
CA ASN A 55 18.19 -24.14 -14.65
C ASN A 55 19.00 -22.82 -14.63
N ASN A 56 18.34 -21.67 -14.56
CA ASN A 56 18.98 -20.35 -14.52
C ASN A 56 18.70 -19.64 -13.20
N ILE A 57 19.72 -19.56 -12.35
CA ILE A 57 19.62 -18.96 -11.01
C ILE A 57 19.24 -17.48 -11.05
N LEU A 58 19.73 -16.73 -12.04
CA LEU A 58 19.41 -15.30 -12.19
C LEU A 58 17.94 -15.11 -12.55
N LEU A 59 17.40 -15.93 -13.45
CA LEU A 59 16.01 -15.86 -13.86
C LEU A 59 15.06 -16.32 -12.74
N SER A 60 15.46 -17.34 -11.99
CA SER A 60 14.74 -17.78 -10.77
C SER A 60 14.74 -16.71 -9.68
N ALA A 61 15.88 -16.05 -9.44
CA ALA A 61 15.98 -14.95 -8.49
C ALA A 61 15.12 -13.75 -8.91
N LEU A 62 15.12 -13.40 -10.19
CA LEU A 62 14.28 -12.34 -10.76
C LEU A 62 12.79 -12.61 -10.47
N LEU A 63 12.31 -13.82 -10.77
CA LEU A 63 10.92 -14.22 -10.51
C LEU A 63 10.57 -14.16 -9.02
N ALA A 64 11.45 -14.66 -8.15
CA ALA A 64 11.22 -14.64 -6.70
C ALA A 64 11.09 -13.20 -6.16
N ILE A 65 11.97 -12.28 -6.58
CA ILE A 65 11.92 -10.89 -6.14
C ILE A 65 10.66 -10.19 -6.67
N LEU A 66 10.25 -10.46 -7.91
CA LEU A 66 9.02 -9.89 -8.46
C LEU A 66 7.78 -10.35 -7.68
N ILE A 67 7.73 -11.62 -7.27
CA ILE A 67 6.64 -12.13 -6.41
C ILE A 67 6.63 -11.39 -5.07
N LEU A 68 7.80 -11.24 -4.43
CA LEU A 68 7.93 -10.50 -3.17
C LEU A 68 7.47 -9.06 -3.32
N LEU A 69 7.93 -8.34 -4.33
CA LEU A 69 7.54 -6.96 -4.61
C LEU A 69 6.03 -6.84 -4.87
N GLY A 70 5.43 -7.81 -5.57
CA GLY A 70 3.98 -7.88 -5.75
C GLY A 70 3.28 -7.91 -4.40
N LEU A 71 3.68 -8.82 -3.50
CA LEU A 71 3.11 -8.92 -2.15
C LEU A 71 3.32 -7.65 -1.31
N MET A 72 4.48 -7.00 -1.42
CA MET A 72 4.74 -5.75 -0.70
C MET A 72 3.91 -4.59 -1.25
N SER A 73 3.61 -4.60 -2.54
CA SER A 73 2.90 -3.49 -3.21
C SER A 73 1.48 -3.24 -2.69
N GLY A 74 0.84 -4.20 -2.03
CA GLY A 74 -0.50 -4.01 -1.47
C GLY A 74 -0.54 -3.46 -0.06
N VAL A 75 0.62 -3.24 0.57
CA VAL A 75 0.72 -2.61 1.88
C VAL A 75 0.47 -1.11 1.74
N SER A 76 -0.44 -0.61 2.56
CA SER A 76 -0.84 0.81 2.63
C SER A 76 -1.17 1.19 4.07
N GLY A 77 -1.31 2.48 4.34
CA GLY A 77 -1.74 2.93 5.65
C GLY A 77 -1.39 4.38 5.98
N VAL A 78 -1.38 4.68 7.28
CA VAL A 78 -1.04 5.99 7.83
C VAL A 78 0.38 5.97 8.37
N ALA A 79 1.20 6.91 7.92
CA ALA A 79 2.53 7.20 8.43
C ALA A 79 2.51 8.47 9.31
N LYS A 80 3.64 8.77 9.94
CA LYS A 80 3.81 9.99 10.77
C LYS A 80 3.48 11.28 9.99
N ASP A 81 3.89 11.32 8.73
CA ASP A 81 3.86 12.55 7.93
C ASP A 81 2.71 12.57 6.90
N GLY A 82 1.93 11.48 6.78
CA GLY A 82 0.88 11.40 5.77
C GLY A 82 0.34 9.99 5.50
N PHE A 83 -0.30 9.82 4.35
CA PHE A 83 -0.85 8.53 3.91
C PHE A 83 0.06 7.85 2.88
N MET A 84 0.35 6.56 3.09
CA MET A 84 1.07 5.75 2.13
C MET A 84 0.10 4.98 1.24
N ILE A 85 0.14 5.28 -0.07
CA ILE A 85 -0.62 4.56 -1.08
C ILE A 85 0.19 3.36 -1.56
N SER A 86 -0.46 2.21 -1.57
CA SER A 86 0.01 0.94 -2.14
C SER A 86 0.20 1.03 -3.65
N GLY A 87 1.29 0.45 -4.14
CA GLY A 87 1.63 0.36 -5.56
C GLY A 87 3.04 -0.17 -5.73
N LEU A 88 3.47 -0.36 -6.98
CA LEU A 88 4.84 -0.83 -7.28
C LEU A 88 5.91 0.14 -6.75
N LEU A 89 5.61 1.44 -6.79
CA LEU A 89 6.37 2.50 -6.14
C LEU A 89 5.45 3.15 -5.08
N PRO A 90 5.56 2.73 -3.80
CA PRO A 90 4.70 3.24 -2.75
C PRO A 90 4.91 4.74 -2.63
N THR A 91 3.81 5.49 -2.65
CA THR A 91 3.84 6.95 -2.63
C THR A 91 3.28 7.44 -1.30
N LEU A 92 4.06 8.27 -0.61
CA LEU A 92 3.59 9.01 0.55
C LEU A 92 2.94 10.31 0.10
N ILE A 93 1.70 10.55 0.53
CA ILE A 93 1.00 11.83 0.41
C ILE A 93 1.07 12.51 1.76
N ASP A 94 1.79 13.63 1.83
CA ASP A 94 1.89 14.45 3.05
C ASP A 94 0.49 14.97 3.45
N PHE A 95 0.22 15.05 4.75
CA PHE A 95 -1.01 15.65 5.27
C PHE A 95 -1.27 17.08 4.73
N LYS A 96 -0.21 17.86 4.48
CA LYS A 96 -0.29 19.20 3.91
C LYS A 96 -0.80 19.23 2.46
N ASP A 97 -0.67 18.11 1.76
CA ASP A 97 -1.09 17.96 0.37
C ASP A 97 -2.51 17.39 0.24
N ILE A 98 -3.21 17.16 1.33
CA ILE A 98 -4.59 16.67 1.34
C ILE A 98 -5.53 17.87 1.21
N GLN A 99 -6.46 17.82 0.24
CA GLN A 99 -7.49 18.84 0.07
C GLN A 99 -8.79 18.46 0.75
N GLN A 100 -9.18 17.20 0.63
CA GLN A 100 -10.44 16.68 1.14
C GLN A 100 -10.22 15.31 1.75
N ILE A 101 -10.85 15.08 2.89
CA ILE A 101 -10.86 13.78 3.57
C ILE A 101 -12.23 13.51 4.15
N SER A 102 -12.67 12.27 4.04
CA SER A 102 -13.86 11.75 4.72
C SER A 102 -13.49 10.50 5.49
N MET A 103 -13.99 10.41 6.71
CA MET A 103 -13.76 9.29 7.61
C MET A 103 -15.13 8.77 8.05
N MET A 104 -15.39 7.49 7.78
CA MET A 104 -16.68 6.86 8.06
C MET A 104 -16.46 5.50 8.72
N ASN A 105 -17.16 5.27 9.81
CA ASN A 105 -17.23 3.95 10.44
C ASN A 105 -18.33 3.15 9.75
N LYS A 106 -17.96 2.04 9.11
CA LYS A 106 -18.89 1.15 8.40
C LYS A 106 -19.00 -0.18 9.13
N GLN A 107 -20.20 -0.54 9.56
CA GLN A 107 -20.48 -1.88 10.07
C GLN A 107 -20.58 -2.86 8.88
N ILE A 108 -19.71 -3.87 8.84
CA ILE A 108 -19.69 -4.92 7.80
C ILE A 108 -20.38 -6.19 8.29
N ALA A 109 -20.35 -6.45 9.59
CA ALA A 109 -21.05 -7.55 10.24
C ALA A 109 -21.50 -7.11 11.64
N PRO A 110 -22.43 -7.83 12.30
CA PRO A 110 -22.96 -7.47 13.62
C PRO A 110 -21.86 -7.10 14.63
N ASP A 111 -20.75 -7.86 14.66
CA ASP A 111 -19.62 -7.64 15.56
C ASP A 111 -18.39 -7.01 14.87
N LYS A 112 -18.53 -6.45 13.67
CA LYS A 112 -17.39 -5.95 12.88
C LYS A 112 -17.63 -4.60 12.25
N THR A 113 -17.04 -3.58 12.86
CA THR A 113 -16.97 -2.22 12.33
C THR A 113 -15.58 -1.94 11.79
N VAL A 114 -15.50 -1.41 10.57
CA VAL A 114 -14.26 -0.93 9.96
C VAL A 114 -14.28 0.58 9.84
N LEU A 115 -13.11 1.20 9.90
CA LEU A 115 -12.95 2.61 9.55
C LEU A 115 -12.56 2.71 8.09
N VAL A 116 -13.33 3.46 7.30
CA VAL A 116 -13.01 3.79 5.92
C VAL A 116 -12.57 5.25 5.87
N ILE A 117 -11.36 5.49 5.36
CA ILE A 117 -10.82 6.83 5.13
C ILE A 117 -10.69 7.01 3.63
N THR A 118 -11.43 7.96 3.07
CA THR A 118 -11.30 8.36 1.66
C THR A 118 -10.78 9.78 1.58
N GLY A 119 -10.00 10.09 0.56
CA GLY A 119 -9.50 11.45 0.40
C GLY A 119 -8.93 11.74 -0.97
N GLN A 120 -8.66 13.02 -1.18
CA GLN A 120 -8.12 13.56 -2.41
C GLN A 120 -7.01 14.54 -2.09
N SER A 121 -5.86 14.35 -2.75
CA SER A 121 -4.72 15.25 -2.66
C SER A 121 -4.80 16.40 -3.67
N LYS A 122 -3.98 17.44 -3.45
CA LYS A 122 -3.78 18.60 -4.34
C LYS A 122 -3.39 18.21 -5.77
N ARG A 123 -2.74 17.05 -5.93
CA ARG A 123 -2.35 16.49 -7.23
C ARG A 123 -3.42 15.59 -7.85
N ASN A 124 -4.67 15.73 -7.42
CA ASN A 124 -5.81 14.95 -7.89
C ASN A 124 -5.70 13.44 -7.68
N LYS A 125 -4.78 12.98 -6.79
CA LYS A 125 -4.71 11.56 -6.41
C LYS A 125 -5.78 11.27 -5.38
N ARG A 126 -6.68 10.34 -5.70
CA ARG A 126 -7.68 9.79 -4.79
C ARG A 126 -7.12 8.57 -4.07
N PHE A 127 -7.48 8.41 -2.81
CA PHE A 127 -7.10 7.26 -2.01
C PHE A 127 -8.25 6.78 -1.15
N SER A 128 -8.22 5.51 -0.80
CA SER A 128 -9.17 4.86 0.10
C SER A 128 -8.43 3.83 0.94
N PHE A 129 -8.58 3.94 2.25
CA PHE A 129 -7.98 3.04 3.23
C PHE A 129 -9.08 2.44 4.09
N ILE A 130 -8.99 1.14 4.36
CA ILE A 130 -9.93 0.42 5.21
C ILE A 130 -9.14 -0.13 6.39
N PHE A 131 -9.49 0.25 7.61
CA PHE A 131 -8.83 -0.25 8.82
C PHE A 131 -9.71 -1.28 9.50
N LYS A 132 -9.10 -2.39 9.95
CA LYS A 132 -9.77 -3.54 10.56
C LYS A 132 -10.48 -3.25 11.88
N SER A 133 -10.18 -2.12 12.51
CA SER A 133 -10.74 -1.70 13.80
C SER A 133 -11.25 -0.26 13.72
N ASN A 134 -12.34 0.02 14.46
CA ASN A 134 -12.81 1.37 14.78
C ASN A 134 -11.75 2.06 15.65
N SER A 135 -10.72 2.56 14.99
CA SER A 135 -9.56 3.15 15.63
C SER A 135 -9.84 4.62 15.83
N VAL A 136 -10.55 4.94 16.91
CA VAL A 136 -10.69 6.31 17.44
C VAL A 136 -9.32 7.00 17.49
N GLU A 137 -8.27 6.25 17.81
CA GLU A 137 -6.87 6.71 17.76
C GLU A 137 -6.42 7.19 16.37
N VAL A 138 -6.74 6.44 15.31
CA VAL A 138 -6.39 6.82 13.93
C VAL A 138 -7.19 8.05 13.52
N GLN A 139 -8.48 8.11 13.85
CA GLN A 139 -9.32 9.27 13.55
C GLN A 139 -8.79 10.52 14.27
N ASN A 140 -8.48 10.42 15.56
CA ASN A 140 -7.93 11.51 16.35
C ASN A 140 -6.57 11.97 15.82
N PHE A 141 -5.70 11.02 15.46
CA PHE A 141 -4.38 11.32 14.90
C PHE A 141 -4.51 12.07 13.56
N VAL A 142 -5.35 11.56 12.66
CA VAL A 142 -5.58 12.14 11.34
C VAL A 142 -6.24 13.52 11.47
N ASN A 143 -7.27 13.66 12.29
CA ASN A 143 -7.92 14.95 12.55
C ASN A 143 -6.92 15.99 13.07
N LYS A 144 -6.05 15.62 14.02
CA LYS A 144 -5.06 16.54 14.59
C LYS A 144 -4.05 17.06 13.55
N HIS A 145 -3.68 16.25 12.57
CA HIS A 145 -2.68 16.64 11.56
C HIS A 145 -3.29 17.30 10.32
N ILE A 146 -4.59 17.11 10.08
CA ILE A 146 -5.29 17.60 8.90
C ILE A 146 -6.18 18.82 9.17
N ALA A 147 -6.58 19.06 10.43
CA ALA A 147 -7.54 20.10 10.80
C ALA A 147 -7.24 21.50 10.23
N ASP A 148 -5.96 21.85 10.06
CA ASP A 148 -5.56 23.17 9.55
C ASP A 148 -5.51 23.25 8.01
N HIS A 149 -5.62 22.13 7.29
CA HIS A 149 -5.22 22.02 5.88
C HIS A 149 -6.25 21.41 4.92
N ALA A 150 -7.23 20.63 5.41
CA ALA A 150 -8.24 20.00 4.56
C ALA A 150 -9.66 20.15 5.10
N SER A 151 -10.65 20.15 4.19
CA SER A 151 -12.05 20.06 4.59
C SER A 151 -12.35 18.64 5.08
N VAL A 152 -12.65 18.50 6.37
CA VAL A 152 -13.07 17.23 6.98
C VAL A 152 -14.59 17.11 6.81
N GLN A 153 -15.04 16.13 6.03
CA GLN A 153 -16.46 15.77 5.96
C GLN A 153 -16.71 14.54 6.84
N SER A 154 -17.17 14.77 8.07
CA SER A 154 -17.76 13.72 8.91
C SER A 154 -19.24 13.59 8.56
N HIS A 155 -19.61 12.48 7.92
CA HIS A 155 -21.02 12.10 7.83
C HIS A 155 -21.32 11.19 9.00
N GLU A 156 -22.14 11.70 9.93
CA GLU A 156 -22.84 10.91 10.96
C GLU A 156 -23.83 9.93 10.31
#